data_AF-A0A6J4UX81-F1
#
_entry.id   AF-A0A6J4UX81-F1
#
_cell.length_a   1.000
_cell.length_b   1.000
_cell.length_c   1.000
_cell.angle_alpha   90.00
_cell.angle_beta   90.00
_cell.angle_gamma   90.00
#
_symmetry.space_group_name_H-M   'P 1'
#
loop_
_entity.id
_entity.type
_entity.pdbx_description
1 polymer ?
#
loop_
_entity_poly.entity_id
_entity_poly.type
_entity_poly.pdbx_seq_one_letter_code
_entity_poly.pdbx_strand_id
1 'polypeptide(L)'
;MFGNWPAIENDGRPVRFPETLPLSNQPVSAAPGQNASRRRSIPAVITALALALLVIAVSAGAVMAVRGGDPDGDSAEAGFLRDMVTHHGQAVEMSMIVHRRTAADDMVTMTYDMATTQQSQIGMMIATLDLWGLSQTGSGPVMAWMGHPTTGLMPGMATPEQIALLRTLPPDEADILLLQLMIVHHLAGVDMANALLERSDDADARRMAERISRSQDVEIANMNAMLVARGETPYDPATAPDGVGTPAHPDHGG
;
A
#
# COMPACT_ATOMS: atom_id res chain seq x y z
N MET A 1 19.76 -23.01 25.90
CA MET A 1 18.97 -23.74 26.91
C MET A 1 17.53 -23.34 26.69
N PHE A 2 16.74 -24.18 26.01
CA PHE A 2 15.34 -23.90 25.73
C PHE A 2 14.49 -24.35 26.93
N GLY A 3 13.65 -23.44 27.44
CA GLY A 3 12.83 -23.64 28.62
C GLY A 3 11.65 -24.58 28.38
N ASN A 4 11.44 -25.49 29.31
CA ASN A 4 10.30 -26.41 29.40
C ASN A 4 9.04 -25.65 29.86
N TRP A 5 7.92 -25.90 29.18
CA TRP A 5 6.59 -25.48 29.62
C TRP A 5 5.85 -26.66 30.28
N PRO A 6 5.27 -26.53 31.48
CA PRO A 6 4.55 -27.63 32.13
C PRO A 6 3.08 -27.68 31.69
N ALA A 7 2.59 -28.89 31.39
CA ALA A 7 1.17 -29.19 31.31
C ALA A 7 0.64 -29.43 32.73
N ILE A 8 -0.40 -28.69 33.13
CA ILE A 8 -1.17 -28.94 34.35
C ILE A 8 -2.49 -29.57 33.91
N GLU A 9 -2.83 -30.71 34.50
CA GLU A 9 -4.18 -31.27 34.44
C GLU A 9 -4.83 -31.18 35.83
N ASN A 10 -6.12 -30.90 35.83
CA ASN A 10 -6.86 -30.18 36.86
C ASN A 10 -8.04 -31.04 37.32
N ASP A 11 -7.88 -31.84 38.38
CA ASP A 11 -9.00 -32.19 39.29
C ASP A 11 -8.55 -32.96 40.56
N GLY A 12 -7.59 -32.45 41.33
CA GLY A 12 -7.47 -32.60 42.80
C GLY A 12 -7.90 -33.87 43.57
N ARG A 13 -7.97 -35.08 43.00
CA ARG A 13 -8.45 -36.30 43.69
C ARG A 13 -7.32 -37.30 43.95
N PRO A 14 -7.24 -37.89 45.15
CA PRO A 14 -6.26 -38.93 45.46
C PRO A 14 -6.62 -40.24 44.73
N VAL A 15 -5.62 -40.84 44.08
CA VAL A 15 -5.74 -42.14 43.42
C VAL A 15 -5.87 -43.23 44.49
N ARG A 16 -7.01 -43.93 44.55
CA ARG A 16 -7.22 -45.11 45.39
C ARG A 16 -6.86 -46.38 44.60
N PHE A 17 -6.02 -47.23 45.17
CA PHE A 17 -5.75 -48.58 44.67
C PHE A 17 -6.68 -49.58 45.37
N PRO A 18 -7.40 -50.45 44.65
CA PRO A 18 -8.11 -51.57 45.28
C PRO A 18 -7.16 -52.73 45.61
N GLU A 19 -7.29 -53.21 46.85
CA GLU A 19 -6.68 -54.43 47.39
C GLU A 19 -7.34 -55.69 46.80
N THR A 20 -6.48 -56.57 46.27
CA THR A 20 -6.58 -58.04 46.06
C THR A 20 -7.91 -58.71 45.66
N LEU A 21 -7.91 -59.34 44.48
CA LEU A 21 -8.78 -60.47 44.11
C LEU A 21 -7.92 -61.63 43.55
N PRO A 22 -8.39 -62.90 43.66
CA PRO A 22 -7.54 -64.08 43.78
C PRO A 22 -6.93 -64.56 42.45
N LEU A 23 -5.74 -65.15 42.55
CA LEU A 23 -5.01 -65.79 41.45
C LEU A 23 -5.74 -67.07 41.00
N SER A 24 -6.50 -66.98 39.91
CA SER A 24 -6.97 -68.14 39.16
C SER A 24 -5.90 -68.56 38.14
N ASN A 25 -5.20 -69.65 38.45
CA ASN A 25 -4.27 -70.30 37.54
C ASN A 25 -5.06 -70.95 36.39
N GLN A 26 -5.12 -70.26 35.24
CA GLN A 26 -5.52 -70.85 33.97
C GLN A 26 -4.27 -71.06 33.10
N PRO A 27 -4.11 -72.23 32.46
CA PRO A 27 -2.96 -72.46 31.57
C PRO A 27 -3.05 -71.50 30.38
N VAL A 28 -1.99 -70.70 30.23
CA VAL A 28 -1.83 -69.72 29.15
C VAL A 28 -1.73 -70.47 27.83
N SER A 29 -2.84 -70.57 27.10
CA SER A 29 -2.78 -70.94 25.69
C SER A 29 -2.16 -69.77 24.94
N ALA A 30 -0.96 -69.98 24.41
CA ALA A 30 -0.26 -68.98 23.62
C ALA A 30 -1.12 -68.61 22.39
N ALA A 31 -1.79 -67.46 22.45
CA ALA A 31 -2.34 -66.84 21.26
C ALA A 31 -1.16 -66.49 20.34
N PRO A 32 -1.21 -66.86 19.04
CA PRO A 32 -0.20 -66.40 18.10
C PRO A 32 -0.22 -64.88 18.10
N GLY A 33 0.94 -64.27 18.39
CA GLY A 33 1.11 -62.84 18.36
C GLY A 33 0.75 -62.31 16.97
N GLN A 34 -0.41 -61.67 16.84
CA GLN A 34 -0.66 -60.73 15.77
C GLN A 34 0.03 -59.40 16.12
N ASN A 35 1.34 -59.46 16.37
CA ASN A 35 2.22 -58.37 15.97
C ASN A 35 2.25 -58.41 14.45
N ALA A 36 1.16 -57.98 13.82
CA ALA A 36 1.22 -57.48 12.48
C ALA A 36 2.13 -56.26 12.57
N SER A 37 3.45 -56.51 12.44
CA SER A 37 4.37 -55.47 12.05
C SER A 37 3.71 -54.84 10.84
N ARG A 38 3.13 -53.65 11.01
CA ARG A 38 2.62 -52.86 9.90
C ARG A 38 3.86 -52.43 9.15
N ARG A 39 4.49 -53.38 8.43
CA ARG A 39 5.44 -53.15 7.36
C ARG A 39 4.62 -52.34 6.38
N ARG A 40 4.56 -51.02 6.60
CA ARG A 40 4.18 -50.09 5.54
C ARG A 40 5.14 -50.45 4.43
N SER A 41 4.61 -51.10 3.40
CA SER A 41 5.42 -51.49 2.27
C SER A 41 6.07 -50.20 1.80
N ILE A 42 7.40 -50.19 1.69
CA ILE A 42 8.17 -49.08 1.14
C ILE A 42 7.46 -48.43 -0.07
N PRO A 43 6.82 -49.19 -1.00
CA PRO A 43 6.02 -48.60 -2.07
C PRO A 43 4.83 -47.75 -1.60
N ALA A 44 4.11 -48.10 -0.52
CA ALA A 44 2.99 -47.33 0.02
C ALA A 44 3.43 -45.99 0.64
N VAL A 45 4.63 -45.95 1.24
CA VAL A 45 5.20 -44.69 1.75
C VAL A 45 5.62 -43.79 0.59
N ILE A 46 6.24 -44.37 -0.45
CA ILE A 46 6.63 -43.63 -1.66
C ILE A 46 5.41 -43.05 -2.39
N THR A 47 4.34 -43.83 -2.54
CA THR A 47 3.10 -43.33 -3.18
C THR A 47 2.44 -42.25 -2.36
N ALA A 48 2.38 -42.39 -1.03
CA ALA A 48 1.83 -41.34 -0.17
C ALA A 48 2.63 -40.03 -0.24
N LEU A 49 3.96 -40.11 -0.29
CA LEU A 49 4.83 -38.94 -0.47
C LEU A 49 4.66 -38.31 -1.85
N ALA A 50 4.56 -39.10 -2.91
CA ALA A 50 4.31 -38.61 -4.26
C ALA A 50 2.95 -37.90 -4.37
N LEU A 51 1.90 -38.44 -3.75
CA LEU A 51 0.60 -37.79 -3.67
C LEU A 51 0.64 -36.49 -2.86
N ALA A 52 1.34 -36.46 -1.73
CA ALA A 52 1.49 -35.26 -0.92
C ALA A 52 2.22 -34.16 -1.71
N LEU A 53 3.30 -34.50 -2.42
CA LEU A 53 4.01 -33.58 -3.31
C LEU A 53 3.13 -33.09 -4.46
N LEU A 54 2.32 -33.96 -5.07
CA LEU A 54 1.39 -33.58 -6.12
C LEU A 54 0.32 -32.60 -5.59
N VAL A 55 -0.25 -32.87 -4.42
CA VAL A 55 -1.22 -31.96 -3.79
C VAL A 55 -0.57 -30.61 -3.52
N ILE A 56 0.64 -30.57 -2.95
CA ILE A 56 1.37 -29.32 -2.72
C ILE A 56 1.61 -28.59 -4.04
N ALA A 57 2.04 -29.28 -5.10
CA ALA A 57 2.28 -28.69 -6.41
C ALA A 57 1.01 -28.12 -7.06
N VAL A 58 -0.11 -28.86 -6.99
CA VAL A 58 -1.41 -28.42 -7.50
C VAL A 58 -1.94 -27.24 -6.68
N SER A 59 -1.83 -27.29 -5.35
CA SER A 59 -2.21 -26.18 -4.48
C SER A 59 -1.36 -24.94 -4.72
N ALA A 60 -0.05 -25.08 -4.87
CA ALA A 60 0.85 -23.98 -5.21
C ALA A 60 0.51 -23.39 -6.60
N GLY A 61 0.27 -24.24 -7.60
CA GLY A 61 -0.15 -23.84 -8.93
C GLY A 61 -1.50 -23.10 -8.92
N ALA A 62 -2.47 -23.59 -8.14
CA ALA A 62 -3.76 -22.94 -7.97
C ALA A 62 -3.64 -21.57 -7.26
N VAL A 63 -2.79 -21.45 -6.23
CA VAL A 63 -2.53 -20.17 -5.56
C VAL A 63 -1.87 -19.18 -6.50
N MET A 64 -0.89 -19.61 -7.31
CA MET A 64 -0.25 -18.75 -8.32
C MET A 64 -1.23 -18.36 -9.43
N ALA A 65 -2.09 -19.27 -9.88
CA ALA A 65 -3.10 -18.98 -10.90
C ALA A 65 -4.20 -18.02 -10.40
N VAL A 66 -4.59 -18.11 -9.12
CA VAL A 66 -5.58 -17.21 -8.51
C VAL A 66 -5.00 -15.85 -8.17
N ARG A 67 -3.69 -15.76 -7.91
CA ARG A 67 -3.03 -14.48 -7.57
C ARG A 67 -2.87 -13.52 -8.74
N GLY A 68 -3.03 -13.98 -9.99
CA GLY A 68 -2.54 -13.21 -11.14
C GLY A 68 -1.01 -13.13 -11.12
N GLY A 69 -0.40 -12.89 -12.28
CA GLY A 69 1.03 -12.52 -12.29
C GLY A 69 1.18 -11.08 -11.76
N ASP A 70 2.36 -10.75 -11.25
CA ASP A 70 2.68 -9.36 -10.94
C ASP A 70 2.56 -8.49 -12.23
N PRO A 71 2.17 -7.21 -12.13
CA PRO A 71 2.09 -6.33 -13.28
C PRO A 71 3.43 -6.25 -14.04
N ASP A 72 3.36 -6.16 -15.37
CA ASP A 72 4.57 -5.95 -16.17
C ASP A 72 5.10 -4.51 -16.06
N GLY A 73 6.30 -4.29 -16.60
CA GLY A 73 6.97 -3.00 -16.52
C GLY A 73 6.28 -1.86 -17.28
N ASP A 74 5.40 -2.16 -18.24
CA ASP A 74 4.69 -1.19 -19.07
C ASP A 74 3.21 -1.05 -18.67
N SER A 75 2.82 -1.71 -17.57
CA SER A 75 1.47 -1.71 -17.03
C SER A 75 1.02 -0.35 -16.49
N ALA A 76 -0.30 -0.19 -16.35
CA ALA A 76 -0.91 1.02 -15.78
C ALA A 76 -0.44 1.24 -14.34
N GLU A 77 -0.32 0.14 -13.59
CA GLU A 77 0.13 0.10 -12.21
C GLU A 77 1.58 0.58 -12.09
N ALA A 78 2.48 0.03 -12.90
CA ALA A 78 3.89 0.42 -12.89
C ALA A 78 4.07 1.89 -13.27
N GLY A 79 3.33 2.36 -14.30
CA GLY A 79 3.32 3.76 -14.71
C GLY A 79 2.82 4.70 -13.61
N PHE A 80 1.65 4.40 -13.04
CA PHE A 80 1.06 5.18 -11.95
C PHE A 80 2.00 5.30 -10.76
N LEU A 81 2.59 4.20 -10.30
CA LEU A 81 3.47 4.22 -9.13
C LEU A 81 4.70 5.11 -9.35
N ARG A 82 5.33 5.03 -10.53
CA ARG A 82 6.52 5.83 -10.87
C ARG A 82 6.20 7.31 -10.97
N ASP A 83 5.11 7.62 -11.66
CA ASP A 83 4.68 9.00 -11.86
C ASP A 83 4.23 9.61 -10.53
N MET A 84 3.46 8.88 -9.72
CA MET A 84 3.01 9.35 -8.42
C MET A 84 4.15 9.49 -7.40
N VAL A 85 5.21 8.67 -7.47
CA VAL A 85 6.44 8.90 -6.68
C VAL A 85 7.07 10.26 -7.01
N THR A 86 7.16 10.60 -8.30
CA THR A 86 7.72 11.89 -8.74
C THR A 86 6.82 13.04 -8.33
N HIS A 87 5.51 12.87 -8.46
CA HIS A 87 4.49 13.84 -8.09
C HIS A 87 4.52 14.15 -6.58
N HIS A 88 4.46 13.12 -5.74
CA HIS A 88 4.58 13.27 -4.28
C HIS A 88 5.92 13.86 -3.84
N GLY A 89 7.00 13.57 -4.56
CA GLY A 89 8.31 14.15 -4.28
C GLY A 89 8.27 15.69 -4.28
N GLN A 90 7.51 16.30 -5.20
CA GLN A 90 7.36 17.75 -5.25
C GLN A 90 6.47 18.28 -4.13
N ALA A 91 5.40 17.57 -3.75
CA ALA A 91 4.59 17.93 -2.59
C ALA A 91 5.43 17.97 -1.30
N VAL A 92 6.31 16.99 -1.10
CA VAL A 92 7.25 16.97 0.03
C VAL A 92 8.23 18.16 -0.04
N GLU A 93 8.79 18.46 -1.22
CA GLU A 93 9.67 19.62 -1.41
C GLU A 93 8.99 20.94 -1.02
N MET A 94 7.83 21.21 -1.62
CA MET A 94 7.07 22.45 -1.39
C MET A 94 6.68 22.60 0.09
N SER A 95 6.17 21.53 0.70
CA SER A 95 5.79 21.52 2.12
C SER A 95 6.98 21.85 3.01
N MET A 96 8.14 21.23 2.77
CA MET A 96 9.33 21.45 3.58
C MET A 96 9.97 22.83 3.36
N ILE A 97 9.81 23.46 2.19
CA ILE A 97 10.22 24.85 1.97
C ILE A 97 9.47 25.78 2.91
N VAL A 98 8.14 25.67 2.96
CA VAL A 98 7.29 26.56 3.76
C VAL A 98 7.35 26.22 5.24
N HIS A 99 7.39 24.94 5.61
CA HIS A 99 7.51 24.49 7.01
C HIS A 99 8.66 25.18 7.76
N ARG A 100 9.80 25.39 7.09
CA ARG A 100 10.98 26.03 7.69
C ARG A 100 10.87 27.55 7.83
N ARG A 101 9.84 28.17 7.26
CA ARG A 101 9.71 29.63 7.11
C ARG A 101 8.47 30.19 7.79
N THR A 102 7.38 29.43 7.80
CA THR A 102 6.12 29.87 8.39
C THR A 102 6.24 30.05 9.90
N ALA A 103 5.48 31.02 10.43
CA ALA A 103 5.31 31.25 11.86
C ALA A 103 3.86 30.94 12.32
N ALA A 104 3.00 30.47 11.41
CA ALA A 104 1.62 30.14 11.72
C ALA A 104 1.51 28.67 12.17
N ASP A 105 1.05 28.43 13.39
CA ASP A 105 1.01 27.08 14.00
C ASP A 105 0.18 26.08 13.16
N ASP A 106 -0.88 26.54 12.52
CA ASP A 106 -1.71 25.74 11.62
C ASP A 106 -0.93 25.30 10.37
N MET A 107 -0.11 26.18 9.78
CA MET A 107 0.77 25.87 8.65
C MET A 107 1.94 24.98 9.05
N VAL A 108 2.53 25.16 10.24
CA VAL A 108 3.58 24.25 10.76
C VAL A 108 3.04 22.83 10.81
N THR A 109 1.84 22.65 11.36
CA THR A 109 1.18 21.34 11.47
C THR A 109 0.85 20.78 10.10
N MET A 110 0.14 21.54 9.27
CA MET A 110 -0.31 21.11 7.95
C MET A 110 0.85 20.69 7.04
N THR A 111 1.91 21.50 6.97
CA THR A 111 3.08 21.18 6.13
C THR A 111 3.84 19.95 6.61
N TYR A 112 3.91 19.71 7.92
CA TYR A 112 4.52 18.49 8.47
C TYR A 112 3.67 17.25 8.16
N ASP A 113 2.36 17.33 8.36
CA ASP A 113 1.44 16.22 8.11
C ASP A 113 1.40 15.83 6.63
N MET A 114 1.36 16.82 5.73
CA MET A 114 1.45 16.58 4.28
C MET A 114 2.79 15.95 3.91
N ALA A 115 3.92 16.52 4.36
CA ALA A 115 5.24 15.99 4.03
C ALA A 115 5.42 14.55 4.51
N THR A 116 4.97 14.22 5.72
CA THR A 116 5.11 12.87 6.28
C THR A 116 4.16 11.87 5.63
N THR A 117 2.92 12.27 5.32
CA THR A 117 1.94 11.42 4.62
C THR A 117 2.42 11.10 3.21
N GLN A 118 2.80 12.11 2.42
CA GLN A 118 3.30 11.94 1.06
C GLN A 118 4.61 11.13 1.04
N GLN A 119 5.53 11.36 1.99
CA GLN A 119 6.76 10.58 2.09
C GLN A 119 6.53 9.11 2.44
N SER A 120 5.55 8.81 3.30
CA SER A 120 5.12 7.44 3.61
C SER A 120 4.55 6.76 2.37
N GLN A 121 3.70 7.46 1.61
CA GLN A 121 3.13 6.96 0.36
C GLN A 121 4.21 6.71 -0.70
N ILE A 122 5.21 7.59 -0.86
CA ILE A 122 6.41 7.33 -1.69
C ILE A 122 7.07 6.01 -1.31
N GLY A 123 7.30 5.79 -0.02
CA GLY A 123 7.92 4.56 0.48
C GLY A 123 7.11 3.31 0.14
N MET A 124 5.78 3.38 0.26
CA MET A 124 4.92 2.25 -0.12
C MET A 124 4.94 1.98 -1.63
N MET A 125 4.89 3.02 -2.47
CA MET A 125 4.92 2.87 -3.92
C MET A 125 6.24 2.28 -4.41
N ILE A 126 7.36 2.75 -3.86
CA ILE A 126 8.69 2.18 -4.12
C ILE A 126 8.76 0.72 -3.68
N ALA A 127 8.29 0.41 -2.48
CA ALA A 127 8.28 -0.97 -1.98
C ALA A 127 7.41 -1.90 -2.83
N THR A 128 6.29 -1.41 -3.36
CA THR A 128 5.44 -2.17 -4.30
C THR A 128 6.17 -2.45 -5.61
N LEU A 129 6.83 -1.45 -6.21
CA LEU A 129 7.63 -1.65 -7.43
C LEU A 129 8.76 -2.66 -7.20
N ASP A 130 9.46 -2.57 -6.07
CA ASP A 130 10.52 -3.50 -5.70
C ASP A 130 9.98 -4.93 -5.49
N LEU A 131 8.80 -5.08 -4.89
CA LEU A 131 8.14 -6.37 -4.68
C LEU A 131 7.77 -7.05 -6.00
N TRP A 132 7.32 -6.28 -6.99
CA TRP A 132 7.04 -6.75 -8.35
C TRP A 132 8.32 -6.93 -9.20
N GLY A 133 9.50 -6.62 -8.65
CA GLY A 133 10.77 -6.71 -9.37
C GLY A 133 10.90 -5.69 -10.51
N LEU A 134 10.18 -4.56 -10.43
CA LEU A 134 10.16 -3.53 -11.45
C LEU A 134 11.11 -2.38 -11.11
N SER A 135 11.64 -1.73 -12.15
CA SER A 135 12.42 -0.50 -11.99
C SER A 135 11.56 0.63 -11.39
N GLN A 136 12.15 1.39 -10.46
CA GLN A 136 11.55 2.61 -9.88
C GLN A 136 11.44 3.77 -10.87
N THR A 137 12.12 3.66 -12.01
CA THR A 137 12.02 4.62 -13.12
C THR A 137 11.51 3.91 -14.38
N GLY A 138 10.72 4.64 -15.17
CA GLY A 138 10.23 4.19 -16.46
C GLY A 138 11.15 4.65 -17.59
N SER A 139 11.15 3.91 -18.71
CA SER A 139 11.84 4.32 -19.95
C SER A 139 10.93 5.07 -20.93
N GLY A 140 9.62 5.05 -20.70
CA GLY A 140 8.62 5.74 -21.52
C GLY A 140 8.32 7.17 -21.06
N PRO A 141 7.51 7.92 -21.83
CA PRO A 141 7.02 9.22 -21.39
C PRO A 141 6.20 9.12 -20.10
N VAL A 142 6.31 10.12 -19.23
CA VAL A 142 5.42 10.26 -18.08
C VAL A 142 3.97 10.35 -18.53
N MET A 143 3.05 9.85 -17.72
CA MET A 143 1.60 9.83 -17.96
C MET A 143 1.14 9.01 -19.18
N ALA A 144 2.05 8.31 -19.87
CA ALA A 144 1.71 7.46 -21.00
C ALA A 144 0.74 6.32 -20.60
N TRP A 145 0.88 5.82 -19.38
CA TRP A 145 0.07 4.73 -18.83
C TRP A 145 -1.43 5.05 -18.72
N MET A 146 -1.79 6.33 -18.63
CA MET A 146 -3.18 6.77 -18.61
C MET A 146 -3.71 7.27 -19.97
N GLY A 147 -2.89 7.18 -21.03
CA GLY A 147 -3.25 7.63 -22.39
C GLY A 147 -3.00 9.13 -22.64
N HIS A 148 -2.32 9.81 -21.73
CA HIS A 148 -2.05 11.25 -21.80
C HIS A 148 -0.55 11.55 -21.63
N PRO A 149 0.33 11.05 -22.52
CA PRO A 149 1.77 11.29 -22.38
C PRO A 149 2.06 12.80 -22.36
N THR A 150 2.84 13.26 -21.38
CA THR A 150 3.19 14.68 -21.29
C THR A 150 4.67 14.91 -21.60
N THR A 151 4.97 16.06 -22.20
CA THR A 151 6.34 16.54 -22.38
C THR A 151 6.59 17.64 -21.36
N GLY A 152 7.24 17.30 -20.25
CA GLY A 152 7.55 18.24 -19.18
C GLY A 152 6.93 17.85 -17.84
N LEU A 153 6.31 18.81 -17.17
CA LEU A 153 5.68 18.60 -15.87
C LEU A 153 4.41 17.75 -15.99
N MET A 154 4.16 16.90 -15.00
CA MET A 154 2.87 16.23 -14.85
C MET A 154 1.79 17.25 -14.47
N PRO A 155 0.50 16.97 -14.73
CA PRO A 155 -0.59 17.84 -14.32
C PRO A 155 -0.50 18.23 -12.83
N GLY A 156 -0.82 19.48 -12.56
CA GLY A 156 -0.85 20.05 -11.21
C GLY A 156 0.51 20.28 -10.53
N MET A 157 1.62 19.85 -11.13
CA MET A 157 2.96 20.14 -10.60
C MET A 157 3.27 21.64 -10.69
N ALA A 158 3.83 22.20 -9.63
CA ALA A 158 4.34 23.56 -9.60
C ALA A 158 5.56 23.72 -10.52
N THR A 159 5.66 24.88 -11.18
CA THR A 159 6.83 25.21 -12.00
C THR A 159 8.04 25.55 -11.15
N PRO A 160 9.28 25.48 -11.69
CA PRO A 160 10.47 25.92 -10.97
C PRO A 160 10.37 27.35 -10.43
N GLU A 161 9.73 28.25 -11.17
CA GLU A 161 9.50 29.64 -10.76
C GLU A 161 8.53 29.73 -9.58
N GLN A 162 7.47 28.93 -9.56
CA GLN A 162 6.53 28.84 -8.44
C GLN A 162 7.21 28.30 -7.17
N ILE A 163 8.02 27.24 -7.30
CA ILE A 163 8.80 26.72 -6.17
C ILE A 163 9.84 27.76 -5.70
N ALA A 164 10.40 28.57 -6.61
CA ALA A 164 11.29 29.67 -6.23
C ALA A 164 10.55 30.76 -5.43
N LEU A 165 9.31 31.10 -5.81
CA LEU A 165 8.47 32.04 -5.07
C LEU A 165 8.19 31.57 -3.63
N LEU A 166 7.94 30.28 -3.42
CA LEU A 166 7.79 29.71 -2.07
C LEU A 166 9.02 29.93 -1.16
N ARG A 167 10.20 30.20 -1.73
CA ARG A 167 11.44 30.49 -0.98
C ARG A 167 11.64 31.99 -0.72
N THR A 168 11.07 32.86 -1.55
CA THR A 168 11.42 34.30 -1.59
C THR A 168 10.30 35.21 -1.12
N LEU A 169 9.03 34.84 -1.28
CA LEU A 169 7.89 35.61 -0.80
C LEU A 169 7.92 35.78 0.72
N PRO A 170 7.34 36.86 1.29
CA PRO A 170 7.07 36.95 2.72
C PRO A 170 6.40 35.67 3.26
N PRO A 171 6.70 35.21 4.49
CA PRO A 171 6.22 33.91 4.97
C PRO A 171 4.70 33.71 4.90
N ASP A 172 3.92 34.75 5.20
CA ASP A 172 2.46 34.77 5.11
C ASP A 172 1.95 34.66 3.66
N GLU A 173 2.61 35.36 2.72
CA GLU A 173 2.31 35.22 1.29
C GLU A 173 2.71 33.84 0.75
N ALA A 174 3.82 33.28 1.24
CA ALA A 174 4.27 31.94 0.87
C ALA A 174 3.32 30.84 1.40
N ASP A 175 2.72 31.04 2.57
CA ASP A 175 1.70 30.14 3.11
C ASP A 175 0.48 30.08 2.18
N ILE A 176 -0.04 31.23 1.75
CA ILE A 176 -1.17 31.31 0.80
C ILE A 176 -0.81 30.65 -0.53
N LEU A 177 0.37 30.97 -1.08
CA LEU A 177 0.82 30.38 -2.34
C LEU A 177 0.94 28.85 -2.23
N LEU A 178 1.46 28.32 -1.12
CA LEU A 178 1.53 26.87 -0.93
C LEU A 178 0.16 26.23 -0.96
N LEU A 179 -0.80 26.78 -0.22
CA LEU A 179 -2.17 26.22 -0.17
C LEU A 179 -2.77 26.17 -1.58
N GLN A 180 -2.61 27.24 -2.36
CA GLN A 180 -3.10 27.30 -3.75
C GLN A 180 -2.42 26.26 -4.65
N LEU A 181 -1.08 26.18 -4.62
CA LEU A 181 -0.33 25.21 -5.42
C LEU A 181 -0.65 23.77 -5.04
N MET A 182 -0.74 23.50 -3.74
CA MET A 182 -0.98 22.15 -3.23
C MET A 182 -2.41 21.68 -3.47
N ILE A 183 -3.41 22.57 -3.48
CA ILE A 183 -4.77 22.19 -3.91
C ILE A 183 -4.76 21.72 -5.37
N VAL A 184 -4.12 22.47 -6.26
CA VAL A 184 -4.00 22.10 -7.69
C VAL A 184 -3.22 20.81 -7.88
N HIS A 185 -2.12 20.66 -7.15
CA HIS A 185 -1.32 19.46 -7.11
C HIS A 185 -2.17 18.26 -6.71
N HIS A 186 -2.92 18.37 -5.61
CA HIS A 186 -3.77 17.29 -5.10
C HIS A 186 -4.91 16.91 -6.03
N LEU A 187 -5.55 17.89 -6.68
CA LEU A 187 -6.61 17.61 -7.66
C LEU A 187 -6.06 16.75 -8.81
N ALA A 188 -4.88 17.09 -9.34
CA ALA A 188 -4.23 16.27 -10.35
C ALA A 188 -3.84 14.88 -9.82
N GLY A 189 -3.39 14.78 -8.57
CA GLY A 189 -3.10 13.50 -7.92
C GLY A 189 -4.35 12.61 -7.77
N VAL A 190 -5.51 13.21 -7.48
CA VAL A 190 -6.81 12.52 -7.45
C VAL A 190 -7.20 12.02 -8.85
N ASP A 191 -7.03 12.85 -9.88
CA ASP A 191 -7.30 12.45 -11.27
C ASP A 191 -6.42 11.26 -11.71
N MET A 192 -5.13 11.29 -11.36
CA MET A 192 -4.22 10.16 -11.57
C MET A 192 -4.70 8.90 -10.84
N ALA A 193 -5.08 9.01 -9.57
CA ALA A 193 -5.59 7.87 -8.81
C ALA A 193 -6.86 7.29 -9.45
N ASN A 194 -7.80 8.14 -9.87
CA ASN A 194 -9.02 7.71 -10.55
C ASN A 194 -8.73 7.03 -11.89
N ALA A 195 -7.80 7.58 -12.69
CA ALA A 195 -7.40 6.97 -13.96
C ALA A 195 -6.83 5.56 -13.77
N LEU A 196 -6.07 5.31 -12.68
CA LEU A 196 -5.61 3.95 -12.36
C LEU A 196 -6.78 3.05 -11.96
N LEU A 197 -7.73 3.53 -11.15
CA LEU A 197 -8.90 2.75 -10.72
C LEU A 197 -9.81 2.32 -11.87
N GLU A 198 -9.79 3.04 -12.98
CA GLU A 198 -10.50 2.67 -14.21
C GLU A 198 -9.76 1.61 -15.06
N ARG A 199 -8.44 1.48 -14.90
CA ARG A 199 -7.55 0.71 -15.78
C ARG A 199 -6.99 -0.56 -15.15
N SER A 200 -6.97 -0.62 -13.82
CA SER A 200 -6.32 -1.68 -13.05
C SER A 200 -7.35 -2.57 -12.36
N ASP A 201 -7.12 -3.88 -12.47
CA ASP A 201 -7.75 -4.92 -11.64
C ASP A 201 -6.82 -5.39 -10.50
N ASP A 202 -5.58 -4.89 -10.43
CA ASP A 202 -4.63 -5.25 -9.38
C ASP A 202 -5.09 -4.70 -8.02
N ALA A 203 -5.30 -5.62 -7.07
CA ALA A 203 -5.92 -5.26 -5.82
C ALA A 203 -5.02 -4.36 -4.94
N ASP A 204 -3.70 -4.47 -5.05
CA ASP A 204 -2.76 -3.65 -4.28
C ASP A 204 -2.64 -2.23 -4.86
N ALA A 205 -2.52 -2.11 -6.19
CA ALA A 205 -2.49 -0.83 -6.90
C ALA A 205 -3.78 -0.03 -6.67
N ARG A 206 -4.95 -0.67 -6.82
CA ARG A 206 -6.25 -0.04 -6.57
C ARG A 206 -6.38 0.45 -5.13
N ARG A 207 -5.99 -0.38 -4.16
CA ARG A 207 -6.00 0.01 -2.73
C ARG A 207 -5.08 1.19 -2.45
N MET A 208 -3.95 1.29 -3.15
CA MET A 208 -3.05 2.43 -3.05
C MET A 208 -3.70 3.70 -3.60
N ALA A 209 -4.21 3.65 -4.84
CA ALA A 209 -4.87 4.76 -5.50
C ALA A 209 -6.06 5.31 -4.67
N GLU A 210 -6.91 4.42 -4.16
CA GLU A 210 -8.02 4.80 -3.28
C GLU A 210 -7.57 5.49 -1.99
N ARG A 211 -6.45 5.04 -1.39
CA ARG A 211 -5.90 5.68 -0.18
C ARG A 211 -5.37 7.08 -0.50
N ILE A 212 -4.64 7.21 -1.60
CA ILE A 212 -4.08 8.47 -2.07
C ILE A 212 -5.19 9.48 -2.39
N SER A 213 -6.22 9.08 -3.13
CA SER A 213 -7.37 9.95 -3.43
C SER A 213 -8.07 10.43 -2.16
N ARG A 214 -8.43 9.52 -1.25
CA ARG A 214 -9.12 9.89 -0.01
C ARG A 214 -8.29 10.81 0.89
N SER A 215 -6.97 10.61 1.00
CA SER A 215 -6.13 11.52 1.80
C SER A 215 -6.07 12.90 1.15
N GLN A 216 -5.91 12.96 -0.18
CA GLN A 216 -5.85 14.22 -0.90
C GLN A 216 -7.16 15.00 -0.84
N ASP A 217 -8.32 14.34 -0.92
CA ASP A 217 -9.63 15.00 -0.78
C ASP A 217 -9.78 15.70 0.60
N VAL A 218 -9.34 15.03 1.67
CA VAL A 218 -9.35 15.61 3.02
C VAL A 218 -8.39 16.79 3.11
N GLU A 219 -7.19 16.67 2.55
CA GLU A 219 -6.19 17.74 2.56
C GLU A 219 -6.67 18.95 1.72
N ILE A 220 -7.31 18.74 0.57
CA ILE A 220 -7.94 19.81 -0.24
C ILE A 220 -8.99 20.57 0.58
N ALA A 221 -9.86 19.86 1.30
CA ALA A 221 -10.88 20.48 2.14
C ALA A 221 -10.25 21.34 3.25
N ASN A 222 -9.20 20.82 3.91
CA ASN A 222 -8.46 21.54 4.94
C ASN A 222 -7.76 22.79 4.37
N MET A 223 -7.08 22.68 3.23
CA MET A 223 -6.40 23.82 2.60
C MET A 223 -7.37 24.93 2.19
N ASN A 224 -8.53 24.56 1.64
CA ASN A 224 -9.58 25.53 1.33
C ASN A 224 -10.11 26.25 2.57
N ALA A 225 -10.31 25.53 3.68
CA ALA A 225 -10.69 26.16 4.95
C ALA A 225 -9.60 27.12 5.46
N MET A 226 -8.32 26.76 5.30
CA MET A 226 -7.18 27.60 5.68
C MET A 226 -7.05 28.85 4.81
N LEU A 227 -7.38 28.77 3.51
CA LEU A 227 -7.47 29.94 2.62
C LEU A 227 -8.57 30.90 3.09
N VAL A 228 -9.77 30.39 3.35
CA VAL A 228 -10.89 31.20 3.86
C VAL A 228 -10.54 31.89 5.17
N ALA A 229 -9.88 31.18 6.09
CA ALA A 229 -9.43 31.76 7.37
C ALA A 229 -8.41 32.90 7.19
N ARG A 230 -7.71 32.95 6.05
CA ARG A 230 -6.75 33.99 5.67
C ARG A 230 -7.38 35.12 4.83
N GLY A 231 -8.70 35.09 4.61
CA GLY A 231 -9.41 36.09 3.81
C GLY A 231 -9.34 35.85 2.30
N GLU A 232 -8.81 34.71 1.88
CA GLU A 232 -8.77 34.29 0.48
C GLU A 232 -10.06 33.55 0.09
N THR A 233 -10.35 33.50 -1.21
CA THR A 233 -11.40 32.62 -1.72
C THR A 233 -10.91 31.17 -1.73
N PRO A 234 -11.78 30.18 -1.46
CA PRO A 234 -11.48 28.79 -1.77
C PRO A 234 -11.01 28.67 -3.22
N TYR A 235 -10.09 27.75 -3.49
CA TYR A 235 -9.73 27.45 -4.85
C TYR A 235 -10.95 26.90 -5.59
N ASP A 236 -11.33 27.56 -6.68
CA ASP A 236 -12.33 27.09 -7.61
C ASP A 236 -11.63 26.79 -8.95
N PRO A 237 -11.62 25.52 -9.40
CA PRO A 237 -11.06 25.14 -10.69
C PRO A 237 -11.67 25.94 -11.87
N ALA A 238 -12.92 26.38 -11.74
CA ALA A 238 -13.62 27.13 -12.78
C ALA A 238 -13.22 28.61 -12.87
N THR A 239 -12.57 29.15 -11.84
CA THR A 239 -12.15 30.56 -11.78
C THR A 239 -10.66 30.75 -11.52
N ALA A 240 -9.87 29.67 -11.57
CA ALA A 240 -8.44 29.73 -11.35
C ALA A 240 -7.76 30.60 -12.44
N PRO A 241 -6.94 31.61 -12.07
CA PRO A 241 -6.22 32.41 -13.04
C PRO A 241 -5.21 31.54 -13.82
N ASP A 242 -5.02 31.89 -15.11
CA ASP A 242 -4.03 31.25 -15.96
C ASP A 242 -2.65 31.22 -15.26
N GLY A 243 -2.13 30.01 -15.03
CA GLY A 243 -0.85 29.81 -14.34
C GLY A 243 -0.94 29.13 -12.97
N VAL A 244 -2.13 28.98 -12.37
CA VAL A 244 -2.36 28.10 -11.21
C VAL A 244 -3.05 26.83 -11.70
N GLY A 245 -2.28 26.04 -12.45
CA GLY A 245 -2.63 24.76 -13.08
C GLY A 245 -4.11 24.50 -13.31
N THR A 246 -4.64 24.94 -14.45
CA THR A 246 -5.86 24.36 -14.98
C THR A 246 -5.54 22.90 -15.35
N PRO A 247 -6.18 21.89 -14.76
CA PRO A 247 -6.14 20.55 -15.34
C PRO A 247 -6.69 20.66 -16.77
N ALA A 248 -6.05 19.99 -17.72
CA ALA A 248 -6.69 19.75 -19.01
C ALA A 248 -7.88 18.82 -18.74
N HIS A 249 -9.03 19.41 -18.38
CA HIS A 249 -10.28 18.68 -18.25
C HIS A 249 -10.58 18.11 -19.65
N PRO A 250 -10.65 16.78 -19.84
CA PRO A 250 -11.21 16.26 -21.06
C PRO A 250 -12.71 16.60 -21.01
N ASP A 251 -13.21 17.24 -22.05
CA ASP A 251 -14.64 17.36 -22.31
C ASP A 251 -15.25 15.94 -22.27
N HIS A 252 -15.94 15.60 -21.19
CA HIS A 252 -16.89 14.50 -21.20
C HIS A 252 -18.21 15.01 -21.79
N GLY A 253 -18.17 15.33 -23.09
CA GLY A 253 -19.37 15.54 -23.90
C GLY A 253 -20.08 14.21 -24.12
N GLY A 254 -21.37 14.17 -23.75
CA GLY A 254 -22.27 13.02 -23.89
C GLY A 254 -22.85 12.81 -25.29
#